data_AF-T2J0W8-F1
#
_entry.id   AF-T2J0W8-F1
#
_cell.length_a   1.000
_cell.length_b   1.000
_cell.length_c   1.000
_cell.angle_alpha   90.00
_cell.angle_beta   90.00
_cell.angle_gamma   90.00
#
_symmetry.space_group_name_H-M   'P 1'
#
loop_
_entity.id
_entity.type
_entity.pdbx_description
1 polymer ?
#
loop_
_entity_poly.entity_id
_entity_poly.type
_entity_poly.pdbx_seq_one_letter_code
_entity_poly.pdbx_strand_id
1 'polypeptide(L)' 'MLVILTHDNILSVNQVCSGCLLADQQGTPRWHHGELGCGHSLGKVDSRQAKVYKCEMGFQVTEVDG' A
#
# COMPACT_ATOMS: atom_id res chain seq x y z
N MET A 1 -0.97 -8.14 -6.09
CA MET A 1 -0.32 -6.87 -6.51
C MET A 1 -0.75 -5.75 -5.56
N LEU A 2 0.08 -4.73 -5.28
CA LEU A 2 -0.33 -3.58 -4.47
C LEU A 2 -0.81 -2.41 -5.34
N VAL A 3 -1.87 -1.74 -4.88
CA VAL A 3 -2.41 -0.52 -5.49
C VAL A 3 -2.74 0.52 -4.45
N ILE A 4 -2.72 1.79 -4.85
CA ILE A 4 -3.16 2.92 -4.04
C ILE A 4 -4.63 3.20 -4.36
N LEU A 5 -5.45 3.26 -3.33
CA LEU A 5 -6.85 3.64 -3.42
C LEU A 5 -6.96 5.16 -3.27
N THR A 6 -7.62 5.79 -4.23
CA THR A 6 -8.05 7.18 -4.13
C THR A 6 -9.59 7.22 -4.15
N HIS A 7 -10.19 8.41 -4.04
CA HIS A 7 -11.65 8.53 -4.11
C HIS A 7 -12.22 7.97 -5.43
N ASP A 8 -11.58 8.31 -6.55
CA ASP A 8 -12.15 8.06 -7.88
C ASP A 8 -11.34 7.07 -8.73
N ASN A 9 -10.10 6.76 -8.31
CA ASN A 9 -9.16 6.00 -9.13
C ASN A 9 -8.34 5.01 -8.29
N ILE A 10 -7.85 3.98 -8.98
CA ILE A 10 -6.84 3.06 -8.46
C ILE A 10 -5.52 3.39 -9.15
N LEU A 11 -4.49 3.70 -8.37
CA LEU A 11 -3.17 4.05 -8.86
C LEU A 11 -2.18 2.92 -8.61
N SER A 12 -1.20 2.78 -9.52
CA SER A 12 -0.07 1.91 -9.24
C SER A 12 0.77 2.51 -8.11
N VAL A 13 1.24 1.67 -7.19
CA VAL A 13 2.17 2.10 -6.14
C VAL A 13 3.41 2.79 -6.72
N ASN A 14 3.85 2.41 -7.92
CA ASN A 14 5.04 2.99 -8.56
C ASN A 14 4.86 4.46 -8.94
N GLN A 15 3.63 4.94 -9.12
CA GLN A 15 3.36 6.35 -9.43
C GLN A 15 3.56 7.27 -8.23
N VAL A 16 3.53 6.72 -7.01
CA VAL A 16 3.65 7.50 -5.77
C VAL A 16 4.91 7.11 -5.01
N CYS A 17 5.14 5.82 -4.82
CA CYS A 17 6.26 5.29 -4.04
C CYS A 17 7.62 5.61 -4.68
N SER A 18 7.71 5.80 -6.00
CA SER A 18 8.96 6.18 -6.65
C SER A 18 9.51 7.54 -6.19
N GLY A 19 8.64 8.45 -5.74
CA GLY A 19 9.01 9.73 -5.13
C GLY A 19 9.01 9.74 -3.61
N CYS A 20 8.78 8.60 -2.96
CA CYS A 20 8.62 8.51 -1.51
C CYS A 20 9.96 8.24 -0.81
N LEU A 21 10.31 9.07 0.18
CA LEU A 21 11.51 8.87 1.00
C LEU A 21 11.48 7.55 1.83
N LEU A 22 10.30 6.97 1.98
CA LEU A 22 10.09 5.72 2.73
C LEU A 22 9.94 4.49 1.82
N ALA A 23 10.13 4.63 0.50
CA ALA A 23 10.19 3.49 -0.39
C ALA A 23 11.52 2.72 -0.26
N ASP A 24 11.59 1.55 -0.88
CA ASP A 24 12.85 0.84 -1.08
C ASP A 24 13.68 1.51 -2.20
N GLN A 25 14.86 0.95 -2.47
CA GLN A 25 15.77 1.48 -3.50
C GLN A 25 15.19 1.44 -4.92
N GLN A 26 14.11 0.67 -5.15
CA GLN A 26 13.43 0.55 -6.43
C GLN A 26 12.21 1.47 -6.53
N GLY A 27 11.92 2.27 -5.49
CA GLY A 27 10.73 3.11 -5.45
C GLY A 27 9.45 2.35 -5.15
N THR A 28 9.55 1.19 -4.49
CA THR A 28 8.41 0.33 -4.13
C THR A 28 8.13 0.35 -2.62
N PRO A 29 6.91 0.00 -2.19
CA PRO A 29 6.59 -0.05 -0.77
C PRO A 29 7.44 -1.08 -0.02
N ARG A 30 8.04 -0.68 1.11
CA ARG A 30 8.86 -1.58 1.94
C ARG A 30 8.00 -2.58 2.70
N TRP A 31 8.43 -3.83 2.73
CA TRP A 31 7.78 -4.90 3.50
C TRP A 31 8.71 -5.41 4.59
N HIS A 32 8.15 -5.56 5.79
CA HIS A 32 8.85 -6.14 6.93
C HIS A 32 7.90 -7.14 7.60
N HIS A 33 8.31 -8.41 7.66
CA HIS A 33 7.56 -9.50 8.32
C HIS A 33 6.08 -9.63 7.88
N GLY A 34 5.76 -9.41 6.61
CA GLY A 34 4.38 -9.51 6.11
C GLY A 34 3.50 -8.29 6.44
N GLU A 35 4.13 -7.18 6.82
CA GLU A 35 3.47 -5.88 6.98
C GLU A 35 4.16 -4.80 6.15
N LEU A 36 3.37 -3.80 5.76
CA LEU A 36 3.85 -2.64 5.03
C LEU A 36 4.69 -1.78 5.97
N GLY A 37 6.01 -1.77 5.83
CA GLY A 37 6.92 -1.05 6.74
C GLY A 37 6.90 0.46 6.60
N CYS A 38 6.33 1.01 5.53
CA CYS A 38 6.08 2.45 5.36
C CYS A 38 4.64 2.84 5.73
N GLY A 39 3.95 2.01 6.50
CA GLY A 39 2.58 2.26 6.93
C GLY A 39 2.14 1.30 8.02
N HIS A 40 0.83 1.26 8.26
CA HIS A 40 0.21 0.33 9.20
C HIS A 40 -1.05 -0.28 8.60
N SER A 41 -1.40 -1.49 9.03
CA SER A 41 -2.63 -2.13 8.58
C SER A 41 -3.85 -1.45 9.22
N LEU A 42 -4.88 -1.20 8.41
CA LEU A 42 -6.19 -0.73 8.88
C LEU A 42 -7.12 -1.88 9.27
N GLY A 43 -6.62 -3.12 9.26
CA GLY A 43 -7.38 -4.33 9.58
C GLY A 43 -8.10 -4.94 8.36
N LYS A 44 -8.62 -6.16 8.57
CA LYS A 44 -9.56 -6.82 7.64
C LYS A 44 -10.97 -6.69 8.23
N VAL A 45 -11.95 -6.25 7.45
CA VAL A 45 -13.36 -6.24 7.90
C VAL A 45 -13.97 -7.65 7.82
N ASP A 46 -13.47 -8.52 6.93
CA ASP A 46 -13.78 -9.95 6.85
C ASP A 46 -12.57 -10.70 6.23
N SER A 47 -12.45 -12.00 6.51
CA SER A 47 -11.53 -12.96 5.88
C SER A 47 -11.51 -12.91 4.35
N ARG A 48 -12.62 -12.48 3.72
CA ARG A 48 -12.80 -12.33 2.27
C ARG A 48 -12.35 -10.99 1.71
N GLN A 49 -12.02 -10.02 2.57
CA GLN A 49 -11.57 -8.70 2.11
C GLN A 49 -10.05 -8.61 2.07
N ALA A 50 -9.56 -7.90 1.04
CA ALA A 50 -8.17 -7.54 0.89
C ALA A 50 -7.66 -6.78 2.13
N LYS A 51 -6.40 -7.00 2.48
CA LYS A 51 -5.77 -6.23 3.57
C LYS A 51 -5.56 -4.79 3.10
N VAL A 52 -6.06 -3.83 3.88
CA VAL A 52 -5.88 -2.40 3.62
C VAL A 52 -4.84 -1.87 4.61
N TYR A 53 -4.00 -0.96 4.11
CA TYR A 53 -2.95 -0.29 4.84
C TYR A 53 -3.07 1.22 4.63
N LYS A 54 -2.62 2.00 5.60
CA LYS A 54 -2.39 3.43 5.45
C LYS A 54 -0.89 3.67 5.50
N CYS A 55 -0.32 4.22 4.43
CA CYS A 55 1.08 4.61 4.44
C CYS A 55 1.28 5.93 5.20
N GLU A 56 2.52 6.23 5.58
CA GLU A 56 2.87 7.46 6.30
C GLU A 56 2.56 8.75 5.51
N MET A 57 2.51 8.67 4.17
CA MET A 57 2.05 9.80 3.34
C MET A 57 0.52 10.02 3.38
N GLY A 58 -0.22 9.13 4.05
CA GLY A 58 -1.67 9.21 4.21
C GLY A 58 -2.48 8.45 3.15
N PHE A 59 -1.85 7.86 2.15
CA PHE A 59 -2.55 7.07 1.13
C PHE A 59 -3.04 5.73 1.68
N GLN A 60 -4.20 5.29 1.21
CA GLN A 60 -4.66 3.92 1.41
C GLN A 60 -4.05 3.01 0.35
N VAL A 61 -3.48 1.90 0.79
CA VAL A 61 -2.84 0.90 -0.06
C VAL A 61 -3.52 -0.44 0.19
N THR A 62 -3.80 -1.21 -0.85
CA THR A 62 -4.40 -2.54 -0.71
C THR A 62 -3.78 -3.55 -1.66
N GLU A 63 -3.87 -4.81 -1.27
CA GLU A 63 -3.53 -5.95 -2.10
C GLU A 63 -4.72 -6.34 -2.98
N VAL A 64 -4.49 -6.45 -4.28
CA VAL A 64 -5.46 -7.01 -5.23
C VAL A 64 -4.92 -8.32 -5.78
N ASP A 65 -5.77 -9.34 -5.84
CA ASP A 65 -5.48 -10.58 -6.54
C ASP A 65 -5.53 -10.34 -8.05
N GLY A 66 -4.60 -10.97 -8.79
CA GLY A 66 -4.50 -10.88 -10.24
C GLY A 66 -5.12 -12.08 -10.93
#